data_AF-X1EK41-F1
#
_entry.id   AF-X1EK41-F1
#
_cell.length_a   1.000
_cell.length_b   1.000
_cell.length_c   1.000
_cell.angle_alpha   90.00
_cell.angle_beta   90.00
_cell.angle_gamma   90.00
#
_symmetry.space_group_name_H-M   'P 1'
#
loop_
_entity.id
_entity.type
_entity.pdbx_description
1 polymer ?
#
loop_
_entity_poly.entity_id
_entity_poly.type
_entity_poly.pdbx_seq_one_letter_code
_entity_poly.pdbx_strand_id
1 'polypeptide(L)'
;MLIDTHAHLNFDAYKADSEEVIKRTLENNVWVINVGTQYNTSKKAIEIAEKQKRGVYAAIGLHPIHLNTGLVKMKLDQEEIAFNSREEEFDYEKYKKLAQSEKIVAIGEIGLDYYYKPKTKRKLELFKEKQRKT
;
A
#
# COMPACT_ATOMS: atom_id res chain seq x y z
N MET A 1 23.14 -0.52 -11.42
CA MET A 1 22.09 -1.16 -10.61
C MET A 1 21.26 -0.05 -10.00
N LEU A 2 19.95 -0.07 -10.22
CA LEU A 2 19.00 0.90 -9.65
C LEU A 2 18.05 0.18 -8.71
N ILE A 3 17.47 0.91 -7.77
CA ILE A 3 16.41 0.41 -6.90
C ILE A 3 15.22 1.35 -7.05
N ASP A 4 14.11 0.82 -7.55
CA ASP A 4 12.81 1.45 -7.45
C ASP A 4 12.29 1.25 -6.02
N THR A 5 12.36 2.29 -5.22
CA THR A 5 12.02 2.22 -3.79
C THR A 5 10.52 2.18 -3.54
N HIS A 6 9.68 2.39 -4.57
CA HIS A 6 8.23 2.50 -4.37
C HIS A 6 7.46 2.17 -5.65
N ALA A 7 7.08 0.89 -5.80
CA ALA A 7 6.21 0.44 -6.88
C ALA A 7 4.93 -0.21 -6.34
N HIS A 8 3.89 -0.28 -7.18
CA HIS A 8 2.61 -0.93 -6.87
C HIS A 8 2.26 -2.04 -7.89
N LEU A 9 3.17 -2.99 -8.11
CA LEU A 9 2.99 -4.14 -9.01
C LEU A 9 1.91 -5.13 -8.52
N ASN A 10 1.44 -4.95 -7.28
CA ASN A 10 0.34 -5.65 -6.63
C ASN A 10 -1.05 -5.08 -6.96
N PHE A 11 -1.14 -3.97 -7.70
CA PHE A 11 -2.41 -3.34 -8.08
C PHE A 11 -3.06 -3.99 -9.31
N ASP A 12 -4.36 -3.77 -9.45
CA ASP A 12 -5.15 -4.38 -10.52
C ASP A 12 -4.72 -3.91 -11.93
N ALA A 13 -4.09 -2.73 -12.02
CA ALA A 13 -3.47 -2.23 -13.26
C ALA A 13 -2.43 -3.21 -13.85
N TYR A 14 -1.77 -4.02 -13.00
CA TYR A 14 -0.78 -5.03 -13.40
C TYR A 14 -1.31 -6.46 -13.26
N LYS A 15 -2.62 -6.65 -13.11
CA LYS A 15 -3.21 -7.98 -12.92
C LYS A 15 -2.91 -8.95 -14.08
N ALA A 16 -2.82 -8.42 -15.30
CA ALA A 16 -2.62 -9.22 -16.50
C ALA A 16 -1.14 -9.56 -16.77
N ASP A 17 -0.20 -8.75 -16.27
CA ASP A 17 1.19 -8.77 -16.75
C ASP A 17 2.26 -8.51 -15.67
N SER A 18 1.91 -8.47 -14.38
CA SER A 18 2.85 -8.22 -13.27
C SER A 18 4.10 -9.11 -13.31
N GLU A 19 3.97 -10.39 -13.64
CA GLU A 19 5.11 -11.32 -13.71
C GLU A 19 6.09 -10.95 -14.85
N GLU A 20 5.57 -10.52 -16.00
CA GLU A 20 6.39 -10.07 -17.13
C GLU A 20 7.05 -8.71 -16.82
N VAL A 21 6.33 -7.79 -16.16
CA VAL A 21 6.90 -6.52 -15.70
C VAL A 21 8.07 -6.78 -14.75
N ILE A 22 7.89 -7.64 -13.74
CA ILE A 22 8.95 -7.99 -12.77
C ILE A 22 10.15 -8.61 -13.48
N LYS A 23 9.92 -9.52 -14.42
CA LYS A 23 10.99 -10.15 -15.19
C LYS A 23 11.83 -9.12 -15.92
N ARG A 24 11.20 -8.21 -16.68
CA ARG A 24 11.89 -7.12 -17.38
C ARG A 24 12.64 -6.19 -16.42
N THR A 25 12.06 -5.87 -15.27
CA THR A 25 12.70 -5.06 -14.22
C THR A 25 14.01 -5.70 -13.76
N LEU A 26 13.98 -7.00 -13.43
CA LEU A 26 15.16 -7.73 -12.98
C LEU A 26 16.21 -7.91 -14.09
N GLU A 27 15.79 -8.17 -15.34
CA GLU A 27 16.68 -8.27 -16.51
C GLU A 27 17.43 -6.95 -16.78
N ASN A 28 16.84 -5.81 -16.45
CA ASN A 28 17.47 -4.49 -16.57
C ASN A 28 18.30 -4.08 -15.34
N ASN A 29 18.62 -5.01 -14.43
CA ASN A 29 19.36 -4.75 -13.19
C ASN A 29 18.71 -3.66 -12.31
N VAL A 30 17.37 -3.65 -12.29
CA VAL A 30 16.56 -2.83 -11.37
C VAL A 30 15.98 -3.75 -10.31
N TRP A 31 16.11 -3.37 -9.04
CA TRP A 31 15.42 -4.01 -7.92
C TRP A 31 14.24 -3.16 -7.48
N VAL A 32 13.27 -3.75 -6.78
CA VAL A 32 12.04 -3.04 -6.43
C VAL A 32 11.59 -3.34 -5.00
N ILE A 33 11.08 -2.30 -4.33
CA ILE A 33 10.29 -2.42 -3.11
C ILE A 33 8.82 -2.23 -3.51
N ASN A 34 8.06 -3.32 -3.49
CA ASN A 34 6.65 -3.34 -3.86
C ASN A 34 5.78 -3.00 -2.64
N VAL A 35 4.98 -1.95 -2.73
CA VAL A 35 4.35 -1.30 -1.58
C VAL A 35 2.87 -1.68 -1.47
N GLY A 36 2.47 -2.14 -0.29
CA GLY A 36 1.08 -2.27 0.11
C GLY A 36 0.49 -0.96 0.62
N THR A 37 -0.81 -0.78 0.40
CA THR A 37 -1.58 0.40 0.85
C THR A 37 -2.75 0.05 1.77
N GLN A 38 -3.12 -1.23 1.84
CA GLN A 38 -4.15 -1.83 2.69
C GLN A 38 -3.69 -3.25 3.05
N TYR A 39 -4.41 -3.94 3.91
CA TYR A 39 -4.01 -5.28 4.35
C TYR A 39 -3.93 -6.26 3.16
N ASN A 40 -4.93 -6.22 2.27
CA ASN A 40 -4.99 -7.11 1.12
C ASN A 40 -3.90 -6.81 0.08
N THR A 41 -3.59 -5.54 -0.19
CA THR A 41 -2.54 -5.15 -1.14
C THR A 41 -1.15 -5.39 -0.54
N SER A 42 -0.98 -5.18 0.77
CA SER A 42 0.21 -5.56 1.53
C SER A 42 0.48 -7.06 1.45
N LYS A 43 -0.54 -7.90 1.64
CA LYS A 43 -0.41 -9.35 1.50
C LYS A 43 0.00 -9.76 0.08
N LYS A 44 -0.65 -9.20 -0.96
CA LYS A 44 -0.26 -9.44 -2.36
C LYS A 44 1.18 -9.01 -2.66
N ALA A 45 1.63 -7.89 -2.07
CA ALA A 45 3.00 -7.41 -2.26
C ALA A 45 4.03 -8.43 -1.72
N ILE A 46 3.77 -9.01 -0.55
CA ILE A 46 4.58 -10.10 0.02
C ILE A 46 4.56 -11.32 -0.89
N GLU A 47 3.38 -11.78 -1.31
CA GLU A 47 3.22 -12.95 -2.19
C GLU A 47 4.03 -12.80 -3.49
N ILE A 48 4.04 -11.59 -4.06
CA ILE A 48 4.86 -11.26 -5.24
C ILE A 48 6.36 -11.33 -4.91
N ALA A 49 6.79 -10.76 -3.79
CA ALA A 49 8.20 -10.75 -3.41
C ALA A 49 8.73 -12.14 -3.05
N GLU A 50 7.92 -13.00 -2.43
CA GLU A 50 8.27 -14.37 -2.04
C GLU A 50 8.46 -15.29 -3.25
N LYS A 51 7.77 -15.04 -4.37
CA LYS A 51 8.01 -15.75 -5.64
C LYS A 51 9.40 -15.51 -6.21
N GLN A 52 10.06 -14.42 -5.83
CA GLN A 52 11.35 -14.02 -6.39
C GLN A 52 12.51 -14.40 -5.47
N LYS A 53 13.57 -15.00 -6.03
CA LYS A 53 14.76 -15.34 -5.24
C LYS A 53 15.46 -14.10 -4.69
N ARG A 54 15.58 -13.03 -5.48
CA ARG A 54 16.23 -11.76 -5.12
C ARG A 54 15.67 -10.60 -5.91
N GLY A 55 15.95 -9.38 -5.46
CA GLY A 55 15.67 -8.14 -6.20
C GLY A 55 14.23 -7.63 -6.13
N VAL A 56 13.33 -8.37 -5.48
CA VAL A 56 11.97 -7.91 -5.17
C VAL A 56 11.75 -8.07 -3.67
N TYR A 57 11.41 -6.97 -3.02
CA TYR A 57 11.09 -6.86 -1.60
C TYR A 57 9.74 -6.14 -1.47
N ALA A 58 9.21 -6.08 -0.24
CA ALA A 58 7.94 -5.42 -0.01
C ALA A 58 7.95 -4.48 1.20
N ALA A 59 7.04 -3.52 1.16
CA ALA A 59 6.64 -2.68 2.29
C ALA A 59 5.15 -2.91 2.58
N ILE A 60 4.78 -2.88 3.86
CA ILE A 60 3.40 -3.08 4.30
C ILE A 60 2.90 -1.93 5.16
N GLY A 61 1.65 -1.54 4.96
CA GLY A 61 1.07 -0.43 5.69
C GLY A 61 -0.39 -0.20 5.32
N LEU A 62 -1.04 0.65 6.11
CA LEU A 62 -2.35 1.18 5.80
C LEU A 62 -2.20 2.65 5.40
N HIS A 63 -2.39 2.92 4.11
CA HIS A 63 -2.31 4.27 3.58
C HIS A 63 -3.47 5.11 4.13
N PRO A 64 -3.24 6.40 4.48
CA PRO A 64 -4.26 7.24 5.12
C PRO A 64 -5.57 7.40 4.34
N ILE A 65 -5.51 7.26 3.01
CA ILE A 65 -6.66 7.34 2.11
C ILE A 65 -7.64 6.17 2.27
N HIS A 66 -7.14 5.03 2.74
CA HIS A 66 -7.93 3.81 2.92
C HIS A 66 -8.35 3.60 4.37
N LEU A 67 -7.90 4.46 5.28
CA LEU A 67 -8.34 4.45 6.66
C LEU A 67 -9.83 4.81 6.72
N ASN A 68 -10.63 3.96 7.36
CA ASN A 68 -12.01 4.29 7.67
C ASN A 68 -12.02 5.50 8.60
N THR A 69 -12.43 6.68 8.13
CA THR A 69 -12.58 7.84 9.03
C THR A 69 -14.03 8.13 9.34
N GLY A 70 -14.98 7.72 8.48
CA GLY A 70 -16.37 8.15 8.55
C GLY A 70 -16.58 9.67 8.38
N LEU A 71 -15.52 10.43 8.01
CA LEU A 71 -15.51 11.89 8.03
C LEU A 71 -15.39 12.52 6.64
N VAL A 72 -14.95 11.75 5.64
CA VAL A 72 -14.82 12.15 4.24
C VAL A 72 -15.43 11.05 3.38
N LYS A 73 -16.37 11.38 2.51
CA LYS A 73 -16.78 10.47 1.43
C LYS A 73 -15.84 10.70 0.26
N MET A 74 -14.87 9.82 0.10
CA MET A 74 -13.95 9.89 -1.03
C MET A 74 -14.66 9.33 -2.27
N LYS A 75 -14.82 10.17 -3.31
CA LYS A 75 -15.05 9.67 -4.66
C LYS A 75 -13.67 9.34 -5.19
N LEU A 76 -13.27 8.08 -5.04
CA LEU A 76 -12.08 7.58 -5.71
C LEU A 76 -12.46 7.36 -7.18
N ASP A 77 -11.61 7.80 -8.11
CA ASP A 77 -11.86 7.57 -9.53
C ASP A 77 -11.91 6.07 -9.80
N GLN A 78 -13.01 5.63 -10.42
CA GLN A 78 -13.32 4.21 -10.63
C GLN A 78 -12.31 3.51 -11.56
N GLU A 79 -11.55 4.28 -12.35
CA GLU A 79 -10.54 3.78 -13.29
C GLU A 79 -9.16 3.56 -12.65
N GLU A 80 -8.75 4.41 -11.69
CA GLU A 80 -7.49 4.21 -10.95
C GLU A 80 -7.59 3.06 -9.94
N ILE A 81 -8.81 2.76 -9.49
CA ILE A 81 -9.08 1.74 -8.49
C ILE A 81 -10.23 0.85 -8.94
N ALA A 82 -9.95 -0.06 -9.88
CA ALA A 82 -10.79 -1.22 -10.13
C ALA A 82 -10.85 -2.21 -8.94
N PHE A 83 -10.26 -1.82 -7.79
CA PHE A 83 -10.42 -2.47 -6.50
C PHE A 83 -11.53 -1.76 -5.72
N ASN A 84 -12.39 -2.51 -5.05
CA ASN A 84 -13.19 -1.94 -3.97
C ASN A 84 -12.22 -1.50 -2.86
N SER A 85 -11.63 -0.31 -2.97
CA SER A 85 -10.92 0.38 -1.92
C SER A 85 -11.93 0.60 -0.80
N ARG A 86 -12.05 -0.40 0.06
CA ARG A 86 -12.92 -0.36 1.22
C ARG A 86 -12.11 0.31 2.30
N GLU A 87 -12.75 1.27 2.94
CA GLU A 87 -12.30 1.80 4.21
C GLU A 87 -11.98 0.64 5.18
N GLU A 88 -10.77 0.66 5.75
CA GLU A 88 -10.23 -0.36 6.66
C GLU A 88 -9.94 0.30 8.03
N GLU A 89 -10.21 -0.43 9.12
CA GLU A 89 -9.66 -0.10 10.44
C GLU A 89 -8.33 -0.84 10.60
N PHE A 90 -7.31 -0.16 11.12
CA PHE A 90 -6.01 -0.78 11.32
C PHE A 90 -6.04 -1.85 12.40
N ASP A 91 -5.41 -2.97 12.08
CA ASP A 91 -5.32 -4.15 12.93
C ASP A 91 -3.84 -4.49 13.14
N TYR A 92 -3.30 -4.03 14.26
CA TYR A 92 -1.88 -4.19 14.59
C TYR A 92 -1.41 -5.64 14.51
N GLU A 93 -2.18 -6.60 15.02
CA GLU A 93 -1.77 -8.02 15.03
C GLU A 93 -1.75 -8.62 13.62
N LYS A 94 -2.62 -8.15 12.71
CA LYS A 94 -2.55 -8.55 11.29
C LYS A 94 -1.30 -8.04 10.61
N TYR A 95 -0.97 -6.76 10.75
CA TYR A 95 0.23 -6.19 10.11
C TYR A 95 1.51 -6.72 10.75
N LYS A 96 1.53 -6.93 12.08
CA LYS A 96 2.66 -7.54 12.78
C LYS A 96 2.98 -8.94 12.25
N LYS A 97 1.97 -9.74 11.92
CA LYS A 97 2.15 -11.06 11.29
C LYS A 97 2.77 -10.95 9.90
N LEU A 98 2.29 -10.02 9.08
CA LEU A 98 2.86 -9.77 7.75
C LEU A 98 4.32 -9.31 7.84
N ALA A 99 4.64 -8.49 8.84
CA ALA A 99 5.99 -7.96 9.09
C ALA A 99 7.03 -9.04 9.43
N GLN A 100 6.62 -10.29 9.69
CA GLN A 100 7.55 -11.40 9.98
C GLN A 100 8.17 -12.02 8.73
N SER A 101 7.67 -11.71 7.52
CA SER A 101 8.26 -12.25 6.29
C SER A 101 9.64 -11.64 6.03
N GLU A 102 10.62 -12.47 5.64
CA GLU A 102 11.98 -12.03 5.30
C GLU A 102 12.03 -11.12 4.06
N LYS A 103 10.93 -11.05 3.30
CA LYS A 103 10.79 -10.15 2.15
C LYS A 103 10.35 -8.75 2.53
N ILE A 104 9.95 -8.51 3.78
CA ILE A 104 9.59 -7.19 4.27
C ILE A 104 10.84 -6.42 4.66
N VAL A 105 11.00 -5.24 4.08
CA VAL A 105 12.13 -4.34 4.34
C VAL A 105 11.69 -2.97 4.89
N ALA A 106 10.38 -2.69 4.90
CA ALA A 106 9.85 -1.42 5.38
C ALA A 106 8.40 -1.57 5.90
N ILE A 107 8.02 -0.64 6.78
CA ILE A 107 6.63 -0.41 7.18
C ILE A 107 6.17 0.87 6.46
N GLY A 108 5.22 0.70 5.55
CA GLY A 108 4.71 1.74 4.67
C GLY A 108 3.86 1.15 3.53
N GLU A 109 3.02 1.94 2.86
CA GLU A 109 2.92 3.38 3.06
C GLU A 109 1.97 3.75 4.20
N ILE A 110 2.47 4.59 5.11
CA ILE A 110 1.74 5.16 6.25
C ILE A 110 2.10 6.64 6.33
N GLY A 111 1.21 7.48 6.87
CA GLY A 111 1.50 8.90 6.97
C GLY A 111 0.28 9.75 7.17
N LEU A 112 0.31 10.95 6.58
CA LEU A 112 -0.76 11.94 6.68
C LEU A 112 -1.10 12.45 5.29
N ASP A 113 -2.36 12.31 4.89
CA ASP A 113 -2.90 12.90 3.66
C ASP A 113 -4.05 13.83 4.00
N TYR A 114 -3.83 15.14 3.79
CA TYR A 114 -4.77 16.22 4.08
C TYR A 114 -5.29 16.92 2.83
N TYR A 115 -5.12 16.31 1.66
CA TYR A 115 -5.71 16.82 0.42
C TYR A 115 -7.23 16.61 0.47
N TYR A 116 -7.67 15.37 0.69
CA TYR A 116 -9.08 15.00 0.84
C TYR A 116 -9.53 15.11 2.30
N LYS A 117 -9.90 16.32 2.73
CA LYS A 117 -10.19 16.61 4.14
C LYS A 117 -11.62 17.09 4.40
N PRO A 118 -12.16 16.90 5.63
CA PRO A 118 -13.44 17.47 6.02
C PRO A 118 -13.41 19.00 6.03
N LYS A 119 -14.54 19.64 5.72
CA LYS A 119 -14.66 21.11 5.66
C LYS A 119 -14.73 21.79 7.03
N THR A 120 -15.22 21.12 8.07
CA THR A 120 -15.40 21.72 9.39
C THR A 120 -14.19 21.49 10.29
N LYS A 121 -13.79 22.51 11.06
CA LYS A 121 -12.62 22.46 11.96
C LYS A 121 -12.64 21.24 12.89
N ARG A 122 -13.79 20.97 13.53
CA ARG A 122 -13.97 19.82 14.44
C ARG A 122 -13.74 18.48 13.73
N LYS A 123 -14.29 18.29 12.52
CA LYS A 123 -14.10 17.05 11.76
C LYS A 123 -12.66 16.92 11.25
N LEU A 124 -12.03 18.03 10.88
CA LEU A 124 -10.62 18.04 10.49
C LEU A 124 -9.70 17.59 11.62
N GLU A 125 -9.90 18.10 12.84
CA GLU A 125 -9.10 17.66 14.01
C GLU A 125 -9.26 16.15 14.26
N LEU A 126 -10.49 15.64 14.27
CA LEU A 126 -10.76 14.19 14.44
C LEU A 126 -10.13 13.35 13.32
N PHE A 127 -10.20 13.83 12.08
CA PHE A 127 -9.59 13.17 10.92
C PHE A 127 -8.07 13.06 11.06
N LYS A 128 -7.41 14.16 11.46
CA LYS A 128 -5.96 14.17 11.73
C LYS A 128 -5.57 13.26 12.90
N GLU A 129 -6.36 13.28 13.97
CA GLU A 129 -6.13 12.44 15.14
C GLU A 129 -6.23 10.96 14.79
N LYS A 130 -7.21 10.57 13.96
CA LYS A 130 -7.36 9.17 13.54
C LYS A 130 -6.16 8.70 12.72
N GLN A 131 -5.71 9.49 11.73
CA GLN A 131 -4.52 9.15 10.95
C GLN A 131 -3.23 9.06 11.80
N ARG A 132 -3.11 9.83 12.89
CA ARG A 132 -1.93 9.78 13.79
C ARG A 132 -1.90 8.56 14.72
N LYS A 133 -3.07 8.00 15.06
CA LYS A 133 -3.23 6.88 16.00
C LYS A 133 -3.11 5.51 15.33
N THR A 134 -3.14 5.51 14.00
CA THR A 134 -3.14 4.33 13.14
C THR A 134 -1.72 4.12 12.64
#